data_AF-A0A1H9GM56-F1
#
_entry.id   AF-A0A1H9GM56-F1
#
_cell.length_a   1.000
_cell.length_b   1.000
_cell.length_c   1.000
_cell.angle_alpha   90.00
_cell.angle_beta   90.00
_cell.angle_gamma   90.00
#
_symmetry.space_group_name_H-M   'P 1'
#
loop_
_entity.id
_entity.type
_entity.pdbx_description
1 polymer ?
#
loop_
_entity_poly.entity_id
_entity_poly.type
_entity_poly.pdbx_seq_one_letter_code
_entity_poly.pdbx_strand_id
1 'polypeptide(L)'
;MRLSPEHLVIAPILIPFIVGALLLFFDDRERRLKAILSILSVFALFAISMALLRIAHAGSAANEGQIVVYLLGNWPSPFAINLVLDRLSSMMLMLTSVLAIPALIFSLGQ
;
A
#
# COMPACT_ATOMS: atom_id res chain seq x y z
N MET A 1 -16.99 9.68 -9.13
CA MET A 1 -16.61 8.96 -7.90
C MET A 1 -15.40 9.66 -7.32
N ARG A 2 -15.59 10.63 -6.42
CA ARG A 2 -14.46 11.26 -5.72
C ARG A 2 -13.94 10.19 -4.76
N LEU A 3 -12.79 9.58 -5.05
CA LEU A 3 -12.08 8.75 -4.08
C LEU A 3 -11.80 9.67 -2.90
N SER A 4 -12.53 9.54 -1.79
CA SER A 4 -12.19 10.31 -0.60
C SER A 4 -10.80 9.83 -0.14
N PRO A 5 -9.82 10.73 0.05
CA PRO A 5 -8.42 10.38 0.31
C PRO A 5 -8.23 9.43 1.50
N GLU A 6 -9.18 9.44 2.44
CA GLU A 6 -9.22 8.60 3.63
C GLU A 6 -9.20 7.09 3.32
N HIS A 7 -9.92 6.61 2.30
CA HIS A 7 -9.92 5.19 1.96
C HIS A 7 -8.64 4.75 1.24
N LEU A 8 -7.81 5.67 0.74
CA LEU A 8 -6.57 5.29 0.07
C LEU A 8 -5.55 4.71 1.07
N VAL A 9 -5.66 5.05 2.35
CA VAL A 9 -4.75 4.62 3.43
C VAL A 9 -4.78 3.11 3.64
N ILE A 10 -5.91 2.44 3.37
CA ILE A 10 -6.02 0.98 3.55
C ILE A 10 -5.48 0.19 2.34
N ALA A 11 -5.32 0.83 1.18
CA ALA A 11 -4.95 0.15 -0.07
C ALA A 11 -3.60 -0.59 -0.03
N PRO A 12 -2.52 -0.07 0.62
CA PRO A 12 -1.27 -0.80 0.76
C PRO A 12 -1.36 -2.12 1.52
N ILE A 13 -2.41 -2.31 2.32
CA ILE A 13 -2.67 -3.55 3.06
C ILE A 13 -3.50 -4.50 2.21
N LEU A 14 -4.58 -4.00 1.60
CA LEU A 14 -5.53 -4.84 0.86
C LEU A 14 -4.95 -5.42 -0.43
N ILE A 15 -4.14 -4.65 -1.16
CA ILE A 15 -3.59 -5.09 -2.46
C ILE A 15 -2.73 -6.34 -2.32
N PRO A 16 -1.66 -6.36 -1.50
CA PRO A 16 -0.85 -7.56 -1.35
C PRO A 16 -1.63 -8.70 -0.69
N PHE A 17 -2.59 -8.40 0.20
CA PHE A 17 -3.44 -9.42 0.82
C PHE A 17 -4.31 -10.15 -0.21
N ILE A 18 -5.02 -9.41 -1.06
CA ILE A 18 -5.88 -9.98 -2.11
C ILE A 18 -5.03 -10.72 -3.13
N VAL A 19 -3.92 -10.12 -3.59
CA VAL A 19 -3.03 -10.78 -4.55
C VAL A 19 -2.45 -12.05 -3.94
N GLY A 20 -1.99 -12.02 -2.69
CA GLY A 20 -1.51 -13.20 -1.97
C GLY A 20 -2.57 -14.29 -1.87
N ALA A 21 -3.81 -13.95 -1.52
CA ALA A 21 -4.92 -14.90 -1.47
C ALA A 21 -5.23 -15.50 -2.85
N LEU A 22 -5.21 -14.68 -3.91
CA LEU A 22 -5.40 -15.15 -5.29
C LEU A 22 -4.30 -16.12 -5.71
N LEU A 23 -3.04 -15.83 -5.35
CA LEU A 23 -1.89 -16.68 -5.66
C LEU A 23 -2.00 -18.10 -5.08
N LEU A 24 -2.74 -18.29 -3.98
CA LEU A 24 -2.97 -19.61 -3.37
C LEU A 24 -3.84 -20.53 -4.24
N PHE A 25 -4.66 -19.99 -5.12
CA PHE A 25 -5.50 -20.78 -6.03
C PHE A 25 -4.74 -21.28 -7.25
N PHE A 26 -3.53 -20.78 -7.51
CA PHE A 26 -2.73 -21.13 -8.68
C PHE A 26 -1.65 -22.15 -8.33
N ASP A 27 -1.55 -23.17 -9.17
CA ASP A 27 -0.57 -24.24 -9.02
C ASP A 27 0.84 -23.78 -9.43
N ASP A 28 1.89 -24.49 -9.02
CA ASP A 28 3.29 -24.08 -9.28
C ASP A 28 3.68 -24.15 -10.75
N ARG A 29 2.89 -24.83 -11.59
CA ARG A 29 3.06 -24.86 -13.05
C ARG A 29 2.75 -23.50 -13.69
N GLU A 30 2.01 -22.63 -13.01
CA GLU A 30 1.59 -21.32 -13.50
C GLU A 30 2.51 -20.18 -13.06
N ARG A 31 3.84 -20.43 -13.02
CA ARG A 31 4.87 -19.43 -12.65
C ARG A 31 4.69 -18.07 -13.34
N ARG A 32 4.30 -18.06 -14.62
CA ARG A 32 4.08 -16.81 -15.38
C ARG A 32 2.92 -15.98 -14.83
N LEU A 33 1.80 -16.60 -14.46
CA LEU A 33 0.65 -15.89 -13.89
C LEU A 33 0.98 -15.36 -12.50
N LYS A 34 1.64 -16.18 -11.67
CA LYS A 34 2.11 -15.74 -10.34
C LYS A 34 3.07 -14.54 -10.43
N ALA A 35 3.95 -14.54 -11.43
CA ALA A 35 4.86 -13.43 -11.70
C ALA A 35 4.11 -12.15 -12.12
N ILE A 36 3.18 -12.24 -13.08
CA ILE A 36 2.41 -11.08 -13.55
C ILE A 36 1.61 -10.47 -12.41
N LEU A 37 0.90 -11.28 -11.62
CA LEU A 37 0.12 -10.80 -10.47
C LEU A 37 1.00 -10.11 -9.43
N SER A 38 2.16 -10.71 -9.11
CA SER A 38 3.12 -10.12 -8.17
C SER A 38 3.70 -8.79 -8.68
N ILE A 39 4.05 -8.72 -9.97
CA ILE A 39 4.54 -7.49 -10.61
C ILE A 39 3.47 -6.39 -10.53
N LEU A 40 2.24 -6.69 -10.94
CA LEU A 40 1.12 -5.74 -10.88
C LEU A 40 0.88 -5.24 -9.45
N SER A 41 0.95 -6.13 -8.46
CA SER A 41 0.81 -5.79 -7.04
C SER A 41 1.88 -4.81 -6.56
N VAL A 42 3.16 -5.08 -6.87
CA VAL A 42 4.28 -4.22 -6.46
C VAL A 42 4.20 -2.85 -7.14
N PHE A 43 3.88 -2.79 -8.44
CA PHE A 43 3.70 -1.52 -9.15
C PHE A 43 2.51 -0.72 -8.62
N ALA A 44 1.39 -1.38 -8.30
CA ALA A 44 0.24 -0.74 -7.67
C ALA A 44 0.61 -0.17 -6.28
N LEU A 45 1.35 -0.94 -5.48
CA LEU A 45 1.87 -0.49 -4.18
C LEU A 45 2.77 0.74 -4.32
N PHE A 46 3.69 0.74 -5.28
CA PHE A 46 4.54 1.90 -5.54
C PHE A 46 3.74 3.14 -5.91
N ALA A 47 2.78 3.01 -6.83
CA ALA A 47 1.91 4.13 -7.24
C ALA A 47 1.09 4.69 -6.06
N ILE A 48 0.56 3.82 -5.21
CA ILE A 48 -0.23 4.23 -4.03
C ILE A 48 0.66 4.85 -2.96
N SER A 49 1.83 4.27 -2.67
CA SER A 49 2.79 4.86 -1.74
C SER A 49 3.23 6.24 -2.21
N MET A 50 3.44 6.45 -3.51
CA MET A 50 3.75 7.76 -4.06
C MET A 50 2.59 8.76 -3.88
N ALA A 51 1.34 8.32 -4.08
CA ALA A 51 0.16 9.16 -3.85
C ALA A 51 0.00 9.53 -2.37
N LEU A 52 0.15 8.56 -1.46
CA LEU A 52 0.07 8.77 -0.01
C LEU A 52 1.20 9.69 0.49
N LEU A 53 2.41 9.56 -0.05
CA LEU A 53 3.53 10.46 0.24
C LEU A 53 3.19 11.90 -0.15
N ARG A 54 2.63 12.12 -1.35
CA ARG A 54 2.19 13.46 -1.78
C ARG A 54 1.12 14.02 -0.85
N ILE A 55 0.13 13.21 -0.44
CA ILE A 55 -0.92 13.64 0.48
C ILE A 55 -0.33 14.04 1.84
N ALA A 56 0.52 13.21 2.44
CA ALA A 56 1.13 13.49 3.74
C ALA A 56 2.03 14.75 3.74
N HIS A 57 2.55 15.14 2.56
CA HIS A 57 3.41 16.31 2.37
C HIS A 57 2.69 17.52 1.73
N ALA A 58 1.39 17.42 1.43
CA ALA A 58 0.63 18.49 0.75
C ALA A 58 0.26 19.69 1.64
N GLY A 59 0.68 19.70 2.92
CA GLY A 59 0.38 20.78 3.86
C GLY A 59 0.97 22.13 3.42
N SER A 60 0.18 23.20 3.60
CA SER A 60 0.45 24.57 3.14
C SER A 60 1.68 25.23 3.77
N ALA A 61 2.20 24.68 4.86
CA ALA A 61 3.44 25.10 5.50
C ALA A 61 4.45 23.94 5.46
N ALA A 62 5.72 24.23 5.13
CA ALA A 62 6.79 23.23 5.05
C ALA A 62 6.90 22.34 6.32
N ASN A 63 6.45 22.84 7.47
CA ASN A 63 6.47 22.15 8.75
C ASN A 63 5.14 21.52 9.20
N GLU A 64 4.03 21.73 8.48
CA GLU A 64 2.73 21.12 8.82
C GLU A 64 2.49 19.92 7.91
N GLY A 65 2.70 18.71 8.43
CA GLY A 65 2.32 17.49 7.73
C GLY A 65 0.82 17.27 7.82
N GLN A 66 0.19 16.80 6.74
CA GLN A 66 -1.20 16.38 6.80
C GLN A 66 -1.25 15.01 7.47
N ILE A 67 -1.88 14.92 8.65
CA ILE A 67 -2.19 13.65 9.30
C ILE A 67 -3.58 13.21 8.82
N VAL A 68 -3.64 12.05 8.17
CA VAL A 68 -4.91 11.46 7.72
C VAL A 68 -5.19 10.24 8.59
N VAL A 69 -6.37 10.19 9.22
CA VAL A 69 -6.80 9.06 10.05
C VAL A 69 -7.94 8.35 9.36
N TYR A 70 -7.79 7.06 9.14
CA TYR A 70 -8.82 6.18 8.61
C TYR A 70 -9.33 5.26 9.71
N LEU A 71 -10.60 5.40 10.06
CA LEU A 71 -11.27 4.56 11.07
C LEU A 71 -11.72 3.26 10.41
N LEU A 72 -11.05 2.15 10.75
CA LEU A 72 -11.44 0.85 10.25
C LEU A 72 -12.69 0.36 11.01
N GLY A 73 -13.78 0.08 10.28
CA GLY A 73 -15.00 -0.49 10.84
C GLY A 73 -15.87 0.48 11.66
N ASN A 74 -15.49 1.76 11.78
CA ASN A 74 -16.23 2.79 12.50
C ASN A 74 -16.60 2.42 13.95
N TRP A 75 -15.72 1.67 14.62
CA TRP A 75 -15.92 1.28 16.01
C TRP A 75 -15.81 2.51 16.94
N PRO A 76 -16.61 2.57 18.02
CA PRO A 76 -16.46 3.62 19.02
C PRO A 76 -15.10 3.49 19.73
N SER A 77 -14.49 4.63 20.06
CA SER A 77 -13.32 4.70 20.94
C SER A 77 -13.61 4.01 22.28
N PRO A 78 -12.66 3.27 22.93
CA PRO A 78 -11.21 3.20 22.72
C PRO A 78 -10.69 2.00 21.91
N PHE A 79 -11.56 1.14 21.37
CA PHE A 79 -11.17 -0.12 20.71
C PHE A 79 -11.03 0.00 19.18
N ALA A 80 -11.12 1.21 18.64
CA ALA A 80 -11.06 1.46 17.20
C ALA A 80 -9.66 1.20 16.62
N ILE A 81 -9.61 0.50 15.49
CA ILE A 81 -8.38 0.33 14.70
C ILE A 81 -8.25 1.55 13.78
N ASN A 82 -7.35 2.46 14.13
CA ASN A 82 -7.12 3.68 13.38
C ASN A 82 -5.87 3.50 12.52
N LEU A 83 -6.05 3.52 11.19
CA LEU A 83 -4.91 3.60 10.27
C LEU A 83 -4.51 5.06 10.15
N VAL A 84 -3.35 5.39 10.69
CA VAL A 84 -2.81 6.75 10.68
C VAL A 84 -1.78 6.86 9.56
N LEU A 85 -2.01 7.78 8.64
CA LEU A 85 -1.05 8.21 7.66
C LEU A 85 -0.41 9.51 8.13
N ASP A 86 0.85 9.40 8.56
CA ASP A 86 1.72 10.53 8.85
C ASP A 86 2.92 10.56 7.88
N ARG A 87 3.78 11.58 8.00
CA ARG A 87 4.95 11.74 7.13
C ARG A 87 5.89 10.53 7.22
N LEU A 88 6.15 10.02 8.43
CA LEU A 88 7.05 8.89 8.62
C LEU A 88 6.46 7.62 7.99
N SER A 89 5.20 7.29 8.27
CA SER A 89 4.56 6.12 7.67
C SER A 89 4.52 6.22 6.14
N SER A 90 4.24 7.40 5.58
CA SER A 90 4.23 7.58 4.13
C SER A 90 5.62 7.38 3.49
N MET A 91 6.70 7.82 4.15
CA MET A 91 8.07 7.58 3.72
C MET A 91 8.44 6.09 3.81
N MET A 92 8.03 5.40 4.88
CA MET A 92 8.27 3.97 5.04
C MET A 92 7.52 3.15 3.99
N LEU A 93 6.26 3.48 3.70
CA LEU A 93 5.49 2.84 2.63
C LEU A 93 6.17 3.00 1.26
N MET A 94 6.71 4.19 0.98
CA MET A 94 7.48 4.44 -0.24
C MET A 94 8.76 3.60 -0.27
N LEU A 95 9.55 3.62 0.80
CA LEU A 95 10.78 2.85 0.93
C LEU A 95 10.51 1.35 0.73
N THR A 96 9.51 0.79 1.41
CA THR A 96 9.14 -0.61 1.26
C THR A 96 8.72 -0.94 -0.17
N SER A 97 7.92 -0.07 -0.82
CA SER A 97 7.50 -0.30 -2.21
C SER A 97 8.67 -0.27 -3.21
N VAL A 98 9.66 0.60 -2.98
CA VAL A 98 10.88 0.67 -3.80
C VAL A 98 11.73 -0.58 -3.61
N LEU A 99 11.89 -1.07 -2.37
CA LEU A 99 12.66 -2.29 -2.08
C LEU A 99 11.97 -3.56 -2.58
N ALA A 100 10.64 -3.57 -2.66
CA ALA A 100 9.88 -4.70 -3.18
C ALA A 100 10.18 -4.98 -4.66
N ILE A 101 10.50 -3.96 -5.46
CA ILE A 101 10.80 -4.11 -6.90
C ILE A 101 12.05 -4.98 -7.14
N PRO A 102 13.26 -4.65 -6.64
CA PRO A 102 14.44 -5.48 -6.84
C PRO A 102 14.31 -6.84 -6.16
N ALA A 103 13.64 -6.94 -5.02
CA ALA A 103 13.37 -8.22 -4.36
C ALA A 103 12.52 -9.14 -5.24
N LEU A 104 11.49 -8.60 -5.89
CA LEU A 104 10.66 -9.35 -6.84
C LEU A 104 11.46 -9.76 -8.07
N ILE A 105 12.26 -8.86 -8.65
CA ILE A 105 13.11 -9.18 -9.81
C ILE A 105 14.08 -10.32 -9.47
N PHE A 106 14.71 -10.26 -8.29
CA PHE A 106 15.59 -11.33 -7.82
C PHE A 106 14.86 -12.66 -7.67
N SER A 107 13.64 -12.64 -7.08
CA SER A 107 12.82 -13.85 -6.92
C SER A 107 12.37 -14.47 -8.25
N LEU A 108 12.16 -13.67 -9.30
CA LEU A 108 11.77 -14.15 -10.62
C LEU A 108 12.94 -14.76 -11.42
N GLY A 109 14.17 -14.40 -11.05
CA GLY A 109 15.38 -14.95 -11.65
C GLY A 109 15.81 -16.32 -11.10
N GLN A 110 15.13 -16.82 -10.05
CA GLN A 110 15.35 -18.14 -9.45
C GLN A 110 14.33 -19.20 -9.92
#